data_AF-A0A0N8GFW7-F1
#
_entry.id   AF-A0A0N8GFW7-F1
#
_cell.length_a   1.000
_cell.length_b   1.000
_cell.length_c   1.000
_cell.angle_alpha   90.00
_cell.angle_beta   90.00
_cell.angle_gamma   90.00
#
_symmetry.space_group_name_H-M   'P 1'
#
loop_
_entity.id
_entity.type
_entity.pdbx_description
1 polymer ?
#
loop_
_entity_poly.entity_id
_entity_poly.type
_entity_poly.pdbx_seq_one_letter_code
_entity_poly.pdbx_strand_id
1 'polypeptide(L)'
;MVALVRDVLTDRPMAIHRTAIDKNGKKLSHLGANGRLALGPCSGGAVKLTPDAEVTLCLGVGEGIESTLSLRYVPEFGRSPVWALLNAGQVEAFPVIPGIEALWFAVDHDEAGIRASQRTAARWSAAGRESYLIAPTTAGADLNDMEAAHAA
;
A
#
# COMPACT_ATOMS: atom_id res chain seq x y z
N MET A 1 10.31 12.47 -3.52
CA MET A 1 10.43 11.30 -2.65
C MET A 1 11.12 10.17 -3.40
N VAL A 2 12.02 9.43 -2.73
CA VAL A 2 12.73 8.27 -3.28
C VAL A 2 12.56 7.10 -2.31
N ALA A 3 12.21 5.92 -2.82
CA ALA A 3 11.95 4.73 -2.00
C ALA A 3 12.57 3.49 -2.65
N LEU A 4 13.06 2.58 -1.81
CA LEU A 4 13.58 1.28 -2.25
C LEU A 4 12.42 0.29 -2.38
N VAL A 5 12.33 -0.35 -3.54
CA VAL A 5 11.42 -1.47 -3.79
C VAL A 5 12.18 -2.77 -3.53
N ARG A 6 11.59 -3.65 -2.72
CA ARG A 6 12.13 -4.96 -2.38
C ARG A 6 11.15 -6.04 -2.79
N ASP A 7 11.68 -7.18 -3.18
CA ASP A 7 10.87 -8.37 -3.46
C ASP A 7 10.07 -8.75 -2.22
N VAL A 8 8.77 -9.00 -2.39
CA VAL A 8 7.85 -9.24 -1.27
C VAL A 8 8.21 -10.50 -0.47
N LEU A 9 8.79 -11.52 -1.11
CA LEU A 9 9.08 -12.81 -0.47
C LEU A 9 10.54 -12.96 -0.03
N THR A 10 11.48 -12.43 -0.80
CA THR A 10 12.92 -12.63 -0.60
C THR A 10 13.62 -11.43 0.01
N ASP A 11 12.92 -10.30 0.15
CA ASP A 11 13.41 -9.02 0.65
C ASP A 11 14.59 -8.39 -0.13
N ARG A 12 14.94 -8.98 -1.28
CA ARG A 12 16.04 -8.51 -2.12
C ARG A 12 15.68 -7.17 -2.75
N PRO A 13 16.60 -6.19 -2.78
CA PRO A 13 16.43 -4.95 -3.54
C PRO A 13 16.13 -5.23 -5.02
N MET A 14 15.13 -4.55 -5.58
CA MET A 14 14.70 -4.72 -6.99
C MET A 14 14.78 -3.43 -7.79
N ALA A 15 14.26 -2.34 -7.22
CA ALA A 15 14.10 -1.09 -7.94
C ALA A 15 14.13 0.13 -7.01
N ILE A 16 14.30 1.30 -7.60
CA ILE A 16 14.13 2.59 -6.92
C ILE A 16 12.86 3.24 -7.46
N HIS A 17 11.87 3.43 -6.60
CA HIS A 17 10.65 4.20 -6.92
C HIS A 17 10.86 5.68 -6.58
N ARG A 18 10.44 6.57 -7.49
CA ARG A 18 10.64 8.01 -7.37
C ARG A 18 9.33 8.74 -7.66
N THR A 19 8.93 9.58 -6.72
CA THR A 19 7.78 10.49 -6.87
C THR A 19 8.28 11.92 -6.86
N ALA A 20 7.98 12.68 -7.91
CA ALA A 20 8.27 14.10 -7.98
C ALA A 20 7.38 14.85 -6.96
N ILE A 21 8.01 15.66 -6.12
CA ILE A 21 7.36 16.49 -5.10
C ILE A 21 7.85 17.93 -5.19
N ASP A 22 7.00 18.87 -4.82
CA ASP A 22 7.42 20.27 -4.65
C ASP A 22 8.19 20.48 -3.33
N LYS A 23 8.62 21.72 -3.09
CA LYS A 23 9.32 22.13 -1.86
C LYS A 23 8.49 21.97 -0.57
N ASN A 24 7.16 21.82 -0.70
CA ASN A 24 6.24 21.62 0.42
C ASN A 24 5.88 20.15 0.61
N GLY A 25 6.51 19.23 -0.14
CA GLY A 25 6.24 17.80 -0.07
C GLY A 25 5.02 17.33 -0.86
N LYS A 26 4.36 18.20 -1.62
CA LYS A 26 3.17 17.83 -2.40
C LYS A 26 3.57 17.14 -3.70
N LYS A 27 2.91 16.03 -4.04
CA LYS A 27 3.07 15.32 -5.32
C LYS A 27 2.81 16.27 -6.49
N LEU A 28 3.71 16.30 -7.47
CA LEU A 28 3.55 17.08 -8.69
C LEU A 28 2.63 16.37 -9.69
N SER A 29 1.33 16.31 -9.38
CA SER A 29 0.32 15.57 -10.16
C SER A 29 0.19 16.02 -11.61
N HIS A 30 0.47 17.30 -11.90
CA HIS A 30 0.45 17.85 -13.27
C HIS A 30 1.48 17.18 -14.21
N LEU A 31 2.47 16.46 -13.67
CA LEU A 31 3.43 15.68 -14.46
C LEU A 31 2.86 14.33 -14.93
N GLY A 32 1.68 13.92 -14.46
CA GLY A 32 1.07 12.64 -14.81
C GLY A 32 2.01 11.46 -14.57
N ALA A 33 2.14 10.58 -15.56
CA ALA A 33 3.04 9.41 -15.50
C ALA A 33 4.52 9.80 -15.32
N ASN A 34 4.94 10.99 -15.76
CA ASN A 34 6.34 11.44 -15.55
C ASN A 34 6.61 11.85 -14.10
N GLY A 35 5.58 12.03 -13.28
CA GLY A 35 5.70 12.34 -11.86
C GLY A 35 5.99 11.13 -10.98
N ARG A 36 5.82 9.90 -11.47
CA ARG A 36 6.09 8.64 -10.76
C ARG A 36 6.89 7.71 -11.65
N LEU A 37 8.16 7.49 -11.34
CA LEU A 37 9.07 6.70 -12.15
C LEU A 37 9.76 5.63 -11.30
N ALA A 38 10.08 4.50 -11.91
CA ALA A 38 10.88 3.44 -11.30
C ALA A 38 12.17 3.21 -12.10
N LEU A 39 13.25 2.86 -11.38
CA LEU A 39 14.49 2.35 -11.96
C LEU A 39 14.65 0.89 -11.52
N GLY A 40 14.35 -0.04 -12.42
CA GLY A 40 14.34 -1.48 -12.16
C GLY A 40 12.91 -2.08 -12.21
N PRO A 41 12.79 -3.41 -12.15
CA PRO A 41 11.49 -4.09 -12.14
C PRO A 41 10.77 -3.88 -10.81
N CYS A 42 9.48 -3.50 -10.89
CA CYS A 42 8.65 -3.35 -9.69
C CYS A 42 7.72 -4.53 -9.43
N SER A 43 7.45 -5.39 -10.44
CA SER A 43 6.50 -6.50 -10.31
C SER A 43 6.94 -7.48 -9.23
N GLY A 44 6.03 -7.80 -8.30
CA GLY A 44 6.32 -8.63 -7.12
C GLY A 44 7.09 -7.88 -6.03
N GLY A 45 7.24 -6.57 -6.17
CA GLY A 45 7.98 -5.71 -5.27
C GLY A 45 7.09 -4.77 -4.46
N ALA A 46 7.54 -4.44 -3.26
CA ALA A 46 6.92 -3.49 -2.37
C ALA A 46 7.94 -2.51 -1.79
N VAL A 47 7.48 -1.30 -1.47
CA VAL A 47 8.19 -0.39 -0.57
C VAL A 47 7.83 -0.80 0.85
N LYS A 48 8.74 -1.49 1.51
CA LYS A 48 8.57 -1.99 2.88
C LYS A 48 8.88 -0.88 3.89
N LEU A 49 7.87 -0.15 4.34
CA LEU A 49 8.00 0.92 5.36
C LEU A 49 8.27 0.34 6.76
N THR A 50 7.82 -0.88 7.00
CA THR A 50 8.27 -1.72 8.12
C THR A 50 9.18 -2.83 7.60
N PRO A 51 10.35 -3.05 8.21
CA PRO A 51 11.24 -4.17 7.85
C PRO A 51 10.54 -5.51 7.94
N ASP A 52 10.96 -6.46 7.09
CA ASP A 52 10.40 -7.82 7.04
C ASP A 52 10.44 -8.52 8.41
N ALA A 53 11.52 -8.33 9.16
CA ALA A 53 11.72 -8.92 10.50
C ALA A 53 10.71 -8.45 11.57
N GLU A 54 10.00 -7.35 11.34
CA GLU A 54 8.96 -6.84 12.25
C GLU A 54 7.55 -7.28 11.83
N VAL A 55 7.40 -7.92 10.66
CA VAL A 55 6.13 -8.46 10.20
C VAL A 55 5.87 -9.79 10.90
N THR A 56 4.80 -9.84 11.68
CA THR A 56 4.36 -11.05 12.40
C THR A 56 3.04 -11.55 11.84
N LEU A 57 1.94 -11.40 12.57
CA LEU A 57 0.62 -11.93 12.20
C LEU A 57 -0.21 -10.96 11.34
N CYS A 58 0.14 -9.67 11.33
CA CYS A 58 -0.64 -8.63 10.66
C CYS A 58 0.25 -7.79 9.73
N LEU A 59 -0.28 -7.44 8.56
CA LEU A 59 0.35 -6.55 7.60
C LEU A 59 -0.70 -5.63 6.96
N GLY A 60 -0.37 -4.34 6.84
CA GLY A 60 -1.10 -3.37 6.04
C GLY A 60 -0.47 -3.20 4.67
N VAL A 61 -1.29 -3.15 3.61
CA VAL A 61 -0.85 -2.94 2.23
C VAL A 61 -1.75 -1.93 1.51
N GLY A 62 -1.23 -1.32 0.46
CA GLY A 62 -1.96 -0.35 -0.36
C GLY A 62 -1.14 0.07 -1.57
N GLU A 63 -1.72 0.86 -2.48
CA GLU A 63 -1.02 1.32 -3.68
C GLU A 63 0.03 2.39 -3.37
N GLY A 64 -0.40 3.45 -2.68
CA GLY A 64 0.42 4.60 -2.33
C GLY A 64 1.23 4.42 -1.05
N ILE A 65 2.43 5.00 -1.00
CA ILE A 65 3.28 5.00 0.20
C ILE A 65 2.59 5.73 1.36
N GLU A 66 2.06 6.92 1.08
CA GLU A 66 1.41 7.77 2.08
C GLU A 66 0.10 7.13 2.58
N SER A 67 -0.79 6.74 1.66
CA SER A 67 -2.09 6.13 1.99
C SER A 67 -1.95 4.81 2.73
N THR A 68 -0.94 3.98 2.40
CA THR A 68 -0.65 2.77 3.16
C THR A 68 -0.17 3.11 4.58
N LEU A 69 0.66 4.15 4.74
CA LEU A 69 1.10 4.59 6.05
C LEU A 69 -0.07 5.13 6.89
N SER A 70 -1.06 5.78 6.26
CA SER A 70 -2.27 6.28 6.91
C SER A 70 -3.13 5.19 7.58
N LEU A 71 -2.96 3.91 7.22
CA LEU A 71 -3.58 2.80 7.97
C LEU A 71 -3.24 2.86 9.45
N ARG A 72 -2.07 3.39 9.82
CA ARG A 72 -1.65 3.48 11.23
C ARG A 72 -2.48 4.42 12.08
N TYR A 73 -3.30 5.26 11.45
CA TYR A 73 -4.27 6.12 12.13
C TYR A 73 -5.62 5.45 12.33
N VAL A 74 -5.85 4.28 11.71
CA VAL A 74 -7.02 3.45 12.02
C VAL A 74 -6.82 2.82 13.40
N PRO A 75 -7.68 3.12 14.40
CA PRO A 75 -7.46 2.70 15.79
C PRO A 75 -7.23 1.20 15.96
N GLU A 76 -7.97 0.38 15.22
CA GLU A 76 -7.90 -1.09 15.27
C GLU A 76 -6.61 -1.64 14.66
N PHE A 77 -6.04 -0.95 13.68
CA PHE A 77 -4.79 -1.34 13.04
C PHE A 77 -3.56 -0.87 13.84
N GLY A 78 -3.62 0.36 14.37
CA GLY A 78 -2.56 0.94 15.19
C GLY A 78 -1.20 0.98 14.49
N ARG A 79 -0.10 0.80 15.23
CA ARG A 79 1.27 0.90 14.69
C ARG A 79 1.74 -0.37 13.96
N SER A 80 0.82 -1.14 13.38
CA SER A 80 1.13 -2.40 12.70
C SER A 80 2.03 -2.21 11.47
N PRO A 81 2.71 -3.29 11.02
CA PRO A 81 3.59 -3.27 9.86
C PRO A 81 2.88 -2.86 8.57
N VAL A 82 3.55 -2.09 7.70
CA VAL A 82 2.94 -1.60 6.44
C VAL A 82 3.90 -1.66 5.25
N TRP A 83 3.41 -2.14 4.10
CA TRP A 83 4.14 -2.21 2.82
C TRP A 83 3.32 -1.63 1.66
N ALA A 84 3.89 -0.69 0.91
CA ALA A 84 3.21 -0.11 -0.26
C ALA A 84 3.55 -0.87 -1.55
N LEU A 85 2.52 -1.28 -2.29
CA LEU A 85 2.58 -2.14 -3.47
C LEU A 85 2.64 -1.37 -4.79
N LEU A 86 2.67 -0.03 -4.75
CA LEU A 86 2.90 0.89 -5.87
C LEU A 86 1.74 1.06 -6.87
N ASN A 87 0.91 0.04 -7.10
CA ASN A 87 -0.29 0.13 -7.97
C ASN A 87 -1.28 -1.01 -7.76
N ALA A 88 -2.50 -0.85 -8.28
CA ALA A 88 -3.59 -1.81 -8.24
C ALA A 88 -3.22 -3.20 -8.76
N GLY A 89 -2.44 -3.28 -9.84
CA GLY A 89 -2.01 -4.56 -10.42
C GLY A 89 -1.14 -5.37 -9.46
N GLN A 90 -0.27 -4.69 -8.70
CA GLN A 90 0.55 -5.34 -7.68
C GLN A 90 -0.26 -5.70 -6.43
N VAL A 91 -1.23 -4.87 -6.04
CA VAL A 91 -2.20 -5.21 -5.00
C VAL A 91 -2.93 -6.49 -5.37
N GLU A 92 -3.47 -6.57 -6.59
CA GLU A 92 -4.19 -7.73 -7.10
C GLU A 92 -3.30 -8.99 -7.16
N ALA A 93 -2.01 -8.83 -7.49
CA ALA A 93 -1.05 -9.93 -7.58
C ALA A 93 -0.44 -10.34 -6.23
N PHE A 94 -0.70 -9.62 -5.13
CA PHE A 94 -0.05 -9.86 -3.84
C PHE A 94 -0.33 -11.28 -3.32
N PRO A 95 0.71 -12.09 -3.06
CA PRO A 95 0.53 -13.49 -2.69
C PRO A 95 0.05 -13.63 -1.24
N VAL A 96 -0.44 -14.81 -0.89
CA VAL A 96 -0.60 -15.20 0.52
C VAL A 96 0.79 -15.48 1.07
N ILE A 97 1.18 -14.75 2.13
CA ILE A 97 2.49 -14.91 2.76
C ILE A 97 2.35 -15.80 3.99
N PRO A 98 3.11 -16.91 4.10
CA PRO A 98 3.09 -17.76 5.28
C PRO A 98 3.42 -16.99 6.57
N GLY A 99 2.68 -17.24 7.63
CA GLY A 99 2.86 -16.60 8.94
C GLY A 99 2.01 -15.36 9.16
N ILE A 100 1.55 -14.68 8.09
CA ILE A 100 0.62 -13.57 8.21
C ILE A 100 -0.81 -14.12 8.25
N GLU A 101 -1.57 -13.70 9.26
CA GLU A 101 -2.93 -14.14 9.55
C GLU A 101 -4.00 -13.12 9.15
N ALA A 102 -3.65 -11.83 9.19
CA ALA A 102 -4.55 -10.73 8.83
C ALA A 102 -3.90 -9.74 7.86
N LEU A 103 -4.60 -9.42 6.78
CA LEU A 103 -4.18 -8.41 5.80
C LEU A 103 -5.12 -7.20 5.81
N TRP A 104 -4.58 -6.01 6.04
CA TRP A 104 -5.32 -4.75 5.98
C TRP A 104 -5.00 -4.03 4.68
N PHE A 105 -6.01 -3.50 4.01
CA PHE A 105 -5.87 -2.78 2.76
C PHE A 105 -6.20 -1.30 2.96
N ALA A 106 -5.28 -0.41 2.59
CA ALA A 106 -5.60 0.96 2.23
C ALA A 106 -6.12 0.93 0.80
N VAL A 107 -7.43 1.04 0.64
CA VAL A 107 -8.10 0.95 -0.66
C VAL A 107 -8.31 2.36 -1.20
N ASP A 108 -7.68 2.66 -2.33
CA ASP A 108 -8.00 3.83 -3.13
C ASP A 108 -9.44 3.67 -3.63
N HIS A 109 -10.29 4.68 -3.42
CA HIS A 109 -11.73 4.57 -3.71
C HIS A 109 -12.04 4.82 -5.19
N ASP A 110 -11.40 4.02 -6.05
CA ASP A 110 -11.63 3.91 -7.48
C ASP A 110 -11.89 2.45 -7.90
N GLU A 111 -12.34 2.24 -9.14
CA GLU A 111 -12.71 0.90 -9.63
C GLU A 111 -11.53 -0.09 -9.62
N ALA A 112 -10.31 0.38 -9.89
CA ALA A 112 -9.14 -0.48 -9.98
C ALA A 112 -8.69 -0.93 -8.58
N GLY A 113 -8.60 0.01 -7.63
CA GLY A 113 -8.22 -0.26 -6.25
C GLY A 113 -9.23 -1.16 -5.52
N ILE A 114 -10.53 -0.90 -5.71
CA ILE A 114 -11.60 -1.74 -5.15
C ILE A 114 -11.51 -3.17 -5.71
N ARG A 115 -11.41 -3.31 -7.04
CA ARG A 115 -11.34 -4.65 -7.66
C ARG A 115 -10.10 -5.41 -7.21
N ALA A 116 -8.95 -4.74 -7.18
CA ALA A 116 -7.68 -5.36 -6.80
C ALA A 116 -7.70 -5.86 -5.35
N SER A 117 -8.13 -5.01 -4.41
CA SER A 117 -8.24 -5.37 -3.00
C SER A 117 -9.24 -6.50 -2.75
N GLN A 118 -10.41 -6.48 -3.42
CA GLN A 118 -11.39 -7.57 -3.32
C GLN A 118 -10.85 -8.91 -3.83
N ARG A 119 -10.15 -8.92 -4.96
CA ARG A 119 -9.55 -10.15 -5.51
C ARG A 119 -8.48 -10.72 -4.60
N THR A 120 -7.64 -9.86 -4.02
CA THR A 120 -6.61 -10.29 -3.07
C THR A 120 -7.22 -10.77 -1.76
N ALA A 121 -8.24 -10.08 -1.23
CA ALA A 121 -8.96 -10.51 -0.05
C ALA A 121 -9.65 -11.87 -0.26
N ALA A 122 -10.26 -12.12 -1.42
CA ALA A 122 -10.83 -13.42 -1.76
C ALA A 122 -9.76 -14.53 -1.77
N ARG A 123 -8.57 -14.25 -2.32
CA ARG A 123 -7.43 -15.19 -2.30
C ARG A 123 -6.95 -15.50 -0.88
N TRP A 124 -6.86 -14.49 -0.02
CA TRP A 124 -6.46 -14.63 1.37
C TRP A 124 -7.50 -15.39 2.20
N SER A 125 -8.78 -15.07 2.01
CA SER A 125 -9.91 -15.80 2.62
C SER A 125 -9.92 -17.27 2.24
N ALA A 126 -9.71 -17.60 0.96
CA ALA A 126 -9.60 -18.99 0.50
C ALA A 126 -8.43 -19.75 1.15
N ALA A 127 -7.40 -19.04 1.63
CA ALA A 127 -6.29 -19.60 2.38
C ALA A 127 -6.51 -19.60 3.92
N GLY A 128 -7.73 -19.29 4.38
CA GLY A 128 -8.09 -19.24 5.80
C GLY A 128 -7.53 -18.03 6.55
N ARG A 129 -7.28 -16.91 5.85
CA ARG A 129 -6.73 -15.68 6.43
C ARG A 129 -7.79 -14.57 6.45
N GLU A 130 -7.64 -13.65 7.40
CA GLU A 130 -8.51 -12.50 7.55
C GLU A 130 -8.08 -11.36 6.61
N SER A 131 -9.05 -10.54 6.20
CA SER A 131 -8.79 -9.38 5.34
C SER A 131 -9.72 -8.23 5.68
N TYR A 132 -9.17 -7.02 5.79
CA TYR A 132 -9.89 -5.81 6.17
C TYR A 132 -9.67 -4.73 5.11
N LEU A 133 -10.73 -4.26 4.47
CA LEU A 133 -10.65 -3.25 3.41
C LEU A 133 -11.05 -1.90 3.99
N ILE A 134 -10.08 -0.98 4.09
CA ILE A 134 -10.29 0.36 4.59
C ILE A 134 -10.28 1.33 3.42
N ALA A 135 -11.44 1.91 3.14
CA ALA A 135 -11.63 2.87 2.05
C ALA A 135 -12.24 4.17 2.58
N PRO A 136 -11.88 5.34 2.02
CA PRO A 136 -12.61 6.56 2.27
C PRO A 136 -14.03 6.49 1.70
N THR A 137 -14.94 7.27 2.26
CA THR A 137 -16.34 7.32 1.80
C THR A 137 -16.52 8.13 0.52
N THR A 138 -15.59 9.05 0.22
CA THR A 138 -15.64 9.93 -0.95
C THR A 138 -15.01 9.24 -2.16
N ALA A 139 -15.72 9.19 -3.28
CA ALA A 139 -15.22 8.58 -4.52
C ALA A 139 -13.97 9.31 -5.03
N GLY A 140 -12.95 8.55 -5.43
CA GLY A 140 -11.67 9.08 -5.91
C GLY A 140 -10.74 9.63 -4.83
N ALA A 141 -11.13 9.57 -3.55
CA ALA A 141 -10.24 9.88 -2.44
C ALA A 141 -9.41 8.65 -2.05
N ASP A 142 -8.31 8.88 -1.34
CA ASP A 142 -7.53 7.83 -0.69
C ASP A 142 -7.47 8.03 0.84
N LEU A 143 -6.94 7.05 1.57
CA LEU A 143 -6.92 7.08 3.04
C LEU A 143 -6.11 8.26 3.61
N ASN A 144 -5.11 8.75 2.89
CA ASN A 144 -4.31 9.90 3.29
C ASN A 144 -5.08 11.23 3.16
N ASP A 145 -6.16 11.28 2.38
CA ASP A 145 -7.05 12.45 2.33
C ASP A 145 -7.96 12.57 3.56
N MET A 146 -8.11 11.49 4.35
CA MET A 146 -9.00 11.46 5.52
C MET A 146 -8.44 12.20 6.75
N GLU A 147 -7.14 12.52 6.79
CA GLU A 147 -6.52 13.25 7.91
C GLU A 147 -6.99 14.71 8.02
N ALA A 148 -7.67 15.26 7.01
CA ALA A 148 -8.23 16.61 7.08
C ALA A 148 -9.48 16.73 7.99
N ALA A 149 -10.06 15.61 8.48
CA ALA A 149 -11.34 15.63 9.20
C ALA A 149 -11.25 15.48 10.73
N HIS A 150 -10.09 15.13 11.29
CA HIS A 150 -9.94 14.84 12.73
C HIS A 150 -8.97 15.78 13.47
N ALA A 151 -8.62 16.92 12.87
CA ALA A 151 -7.84 17.98 13.51
C ALA A 151 -8.71 19.16 14.02
N ALA A 152 -9.95 18.88 14.44
CA ALA A 152 -10.89 19.86 15.01
C ALA A 152 -11.28 19.49 16.44
#